data_AF-A0A220UES0-F1
#
_entry.id   AF-A0A220UES0-F1
#
_cell.length_a   1.000
_cell.length_b   1.000
_cell.length_c   1.000
_cell.angle_alpha   90.00
_cell.angle_beta   90.00
_cell.angle_gamma   90.00
#
_symmetry.space_group_name_H-M   'P 1'
#
loop_
_entity.id
_entity.type
_entity.pdbx_description
1 polymer ?
#
loop_
_entity_poly.entity_id
_entity_poly.type
_entity_poly.pdbx_seq_one_letter_code
_entity_poly.pdbx_strand_id
1 'polypeptide(L)'
;MTADARSLRRQADSLRRAADRLTILRLRLANTIVDLTRAEDRGTRMLGEEIHEHWMQEHYPELGRIAGGLRASARRLDATAVAAERSTGRRLGGYAGAGFLGRGDDAHRHVADVAAFVGTEQGASIGGFPLLPGAEDGFLAHPSHTLGIDTPEYDEGD
;
A
#
# COMPACT_ATOMS: atom_id res chain seq x y z
N MET A 1 11.23 4.59 12.23
CA MET A 1 11.19 3.15 11.87
C MET A 1 9.94 2.90 11.02
N THR A 2 10.06 2.85 9.71
CA THR A 2 8.93 2.51 8.83
C THR A 2 8.79 0.99 8.78
N ALA A 3 7.60 0.46 9.09
CA ALA A 3 7.33 -0.97 8.97
C ALA A 3 7.45 -1.39 7.49
N ASP A 4 8.19 -2.46 7.20
CA ASP A 4 8.37 -2.98 5.84
C ASP A 4 6.99 -3.38 5.25
N ALA A 5 6.61 -2.72 4.15
CA ALA A 5 5.34 -2.96 3.45
C ALA A 5 5.15 -4.43 3.05
N ARG A 6 6.23 -5.15 2.71
CA ARG A 6 6.17 -6.59 2.41
C ARG A 6 5.83 -7.42 3.64
N SER A 7 6.33 -7.04 4.81
CA SER A 7 5.97 -7.67 6.10
C SER A 7 4.49 -7.44 6.41
N LEU A 8 4.00 -6.21 6.25
CA LEU A 8 2.58 -5.86 6.48
C LEU A 8 1.64 -6.66 5.57
N ARG A 9 1.96 -6.78 4.28
CA ARG A 9 1.19 -7.60 3.32
C ARG A 9 1.16 -9.07 3.70
N ARG A 10 2.30 -9.64 4.11
CA ARG A 10 2.36 -11.04 4.60
C ARG A 10 1.47 -11.26 5.82
N GLN A 11 1.45 -10.30 6.74
CA GLN A 11 0.57 -10.37 7.91
C GLN A 11 -0.91 -10.25 7.51
N ALA A 12 -1.25 -9.34 6.59
CA ALA A 12 -2.61 -9.22 6.07
C ALA A 12 -3.09 -10.54 5.44
N ASP A 13 -2.25 -11.20 4.64
CA ASP A 13 -2.56 -12.52 4.07
C ASP A 13 -2.75 -13.61 5.13
N SER A 14 -1.93 -13.61 6.18
CA SER A 14 -2.09 -14.53 7.31
C SER A 14 -3.44 -14.35 8.00
N LEU A 15 -3.85 -13.09 8.23
CA LEU A 15 -5.14 -12.76 8.85
C LEU A 15 -6.32 -13.17 7.97
N ARG A 16 -6.23 -12.98 6.64
CA ARG A 16 -7.26 -13.46 5.69
C ARG A 16 -7.42 -14.98 5.76
N ARG A 17 -6.30 -15.71 5.67
CA ARG A 17 -6.31 -17.19 5.77
C ARG A 17 -6.86 -17.67 7.12
N ALA A 18 -6.53 -17.00 8.21
CA ALA A 18 -7.08 -17.30 9.53
C ALA A 18 -8.60 -17.08 9.56
N ALA A 19 -9.09 -15.95 9.01
CA ALA A 19 -10.52 -15.67 8.92
C ALA A 19 -11.27 -16.71 8.09
N ASP A 20 -10.70 -17.16 6.98
CA ASP A 20 -11.31 -18.17 6.10
C ASP A 20 -11.35 -19.53 6.77
N ARG A 21 -10.26 -19.96 7.42
CA ARG A 21 -10.24 -21.20 8.22
C ARG A 21 -11.28 -21.18 9.33
N LEU A 22 -11.40 -20.06 10.04
CA LEU A 22 -12.40 -19.90 11.10
C LEU A 22 -13.83 -19.94 10.54
N THR A 23 -14.05 -19.32 9.37
CA THR A 23 -15.35 -19.35 8.68
C THR A 23 -15.72 -20.79 8.29
N ILE A 24 -14.78 -21.56 7.73
CA ILE A 24 -14.99 -22.97 7.37
C ILE A 24 -15.26 -23.82 8.62
N LEU A 25 -14.47 -23.64 9.69
CA LEU A 25 -14.67 -24.38 10.94
C LEU A 25 -16.06 -24.10 11.52
N ARG A 26 -16.48 -22.83 11.55
CA ARG A 26 -17.81 -22.41 12.00
C ARG A 26 -18.92 -23.09 11.19
N LEU A 27 -18.79 -23.18 9.87
CA LEU A 27 -19.78 -23.85 9.02
C LEU A 27 -19.81 -25.36 9.25
N ARG A 28 -18.65 -25.99 9.40
CA ARG A 28 -18.56 -27.44 9.68
C ARG A 28 -19.22 -27.78 11.01
N LEU A 29 -18.92 -27.03 12.07
CA LEU A 29 -19.54 -27.22 13.38
C LEU A 29 -21.05 -27.01 13.32
N ALA A 30 -21.52 -25.96 12.63
CA ALA A 30 -22.95 -25.73 12.46
C ALA A 30 -23.65 -26.92 11.77
N ASN A 31 -23.05 -27.48 10.71
CA ASN A 31 -23.59 -28.65 10.02
C ASN A 31 -23.62 -29.88 10.93
N THR A 32 -22.51 -30.17 11.64
CA THR A 32 -22.45 -31.30 12.59
C THR A 32 -23.51 -31.18 13.68
N ILE A 33 -23.74 -29.98 14.21
CA ILE A 33 -24.78 -29.74 15.22
C ILE A 33 -26.17 -29.97 14.64
N VAL A 34 -26.43 -29.50 13.41
CA VAL A 34 -27.69 -29.78 12.72
C VAL A 34 -27.89 -31.29 12.51
N ASP A 35 -26.83 -32.05 12.20
CA ASP A 35 -26.94 -33.50 12.05
C ASP A 35 -27.33 -34.17 13.37
N LEU A 36 -26.82 -33.69 14.52
CA LEU A 36 -27.22 -34.18 15.85
C LEU A 36 -28.70 -33.93 16.13
N THR A 37 -29.23 -32.74 15.76
CA THR A 37 -30.67 -32.42 15.92
C THR A 37 -31.60 -33.30 15.07
N ARG A 38 -31.05 -34.09 14.14
CA ARG A 38 -31.78 -35.00 13.25
C ARG A 38 -31.54 -36.47 13.58
N ALA A 39 -30.82 -36.77 14.67
CA ALA A 39 -30.54 -38.13 15.06
C ALA A 39 -31.82 -38.94 15.35
N GLU A 40 -31.81 -40.21 14.93
CA GLU A 40 -32.90 -41.15 15.19
C GLU A 40 -33.06 -41.42 16.69
N ASP A 41 -31.94 -41.56 17.40
CA ASP A 41 -31.92 -41.69 18.85
C ASP A 41 -32.44 -40.42 19.54
N ARG A 42 -33.42 -40.60 20.42
CA ARG A 42 -34.09 -39.50 21.12
C ARG A 42 -33.13 -38.75 22.05
N GLY A 43 -32.24 -39.45 22.76
CA GLY A 43 -31.30 -38.84 23.69
C GLY A 43 -30.31 -37.93 22.96
N THR A 44 -29.73 -38.43 21.87
CA THR A 44 -28.81 -37.69 20.99
C THR A 44 -29.48 -36.48 20.37
N ARG A 45 -30.74 -36.60 19.94
CA ARG A 45 -31.50 -35.49 19.37
C ARG A 45 -31.71 -34.36 20.37
N MET A 46 -32.16 -34.69 21.59
CA MET A 46 -32.37 -33.70 22.66
C MET A 46 -31.07 -32.97 23.02
N LEU A 47 -29.96 -33.70 23.12
CA LEU A 47 -28.65 -33.10 23.33
C LEU A 47 -28.23 -32.20 22.16
N GLY A 48 -28.51 -32.62 20.93
CA GLY A 48 -28.28 -31.83 19.73
C GLY A 48 -29.06 -30.51 19.72
N GLU A 49 -30.31 -30.53 20.16
CA GLU A 49 -31.17 -29.34 20.28
C GLU A 49 -30.64 -28.35 21.33
N GLU A 50 -30.22 -28.83 22.50
CA GLU A 50 -29.61 -28.01 23.56
C GLU A 50 -28.30 -27.36 23.07
N ILE A 51 -27.42 -28.15 22.45
CA ILE A 51 -26.17 -27.65 21.86
C ILE A 51 -26.46 -26.64 20.74
N HIS A 52 -27.47 -26.90 19.91
CA HIS A 52 -27.86 -26.00 18.83
C HIS A 52 -28.30 -24.64 19.34
N GLU A 53 -29.11 -24.61 20.40
CA GLU A 53 -29.56 -23.36 21.01
C GLU A 53 -28.38 -22.54 21.54
N HIS A 54 -27.50 -23.14 22.33
CA HIS A 54 -26.30 -22.48 22.86
C HIS A 54 -25.35 -22.02 21.75
N TRP A 55 -25.13 -22.87 20.74
CA TRP A 55 -24.31 -22.55 19.58
C TRP A 55 -24.83 -21.33 18.82
N MET A 56 -26.13 -21.24 18.58
CA MET A 56 -26.74 -20.14 17.83
C MET A 56 -26.71 -18.82 18.59
N GLN A 57 -26.85 -18.84 19.91
CA GLN A 57 -26.88 -17.64 20.75
C GLN A 57 -25.48 -17.07 21.02
N GLU A 58 -24.50 -17.93 21.28
CA GLU A 58 -23.19 -17.48 21.77
C GLU A 58 -22.09 -17.65 20.72
N HIS A 59 -21.75 -18.89 20.38
CA HIS A 59 -20.53 -19.19 19.65
C HIS A 59 -20.60 -18.85 18.16
N TYR A 60 -21.73 -19.13 17.50
CA TYR A 60 -21.92 -18.82 16.09
C TYR A 60 -21.71 -17.32 15.79
N PRO A 61 -22.39 -16.37 16.46
CA PRO A 61 -22.15 -14.95 16.22
C PRO A 61 -20.76 -14.49 16.67
N GLU A 62 -20.21 -15.03 17.76
CA GLU A 62 -18.85 -14.69 18.23
C GLU A 62 -17.77 -15.04 17.20
N LEU A 63 -17.77 -16.27 16.67
CA LEU A 63 -16.81 -16.67 15.64
C LEU A 63 -16.96 -15.82 14.36
N GLY A 64 -18.19 -15.41 14.05
CA GLY A 64 -18.47 -14.45 12.98
C GLY A 64 -17.82 -13.09 13.22
N ARG A 65 -17.94 -12.53 14.44
CA ARG A 65 -17.30 -11.28 14.84
C ARG A 65 -15.77 -11.38 14.77
N ILE A 66 -15.17 -12.47 15.25
CA ILE A 66 -13.72 -12.70 15.18
C ILE A 66 -13.24 -12.74 13.73
N ALA A 67 -13.90 -13.52 12.86
CA ALA A 67 -13.56 -13.59 11.44
C ALA A 67 -13.71 -12.23 10.75
N GLY A 68 -14.74 -11.45 11.10
CA GLY A 68 -14.91 -10.07 10.64
C GLY A 68 -13.76 -9.15 11.09
N GLY A 69 -13.36 -9.24 12.36
CA GLY A 69 -12.26 -8.49 12.94
C GLY A 69 -10.91 -8.80 12.28
N LEU A 70 -10.64 -10.07 11.98
CA LEU A 70 -9.45 -10.50 11.24
C LEU A 70 -9.41 -9.88 9.84
N ARG A 71 -10.53 -9.90 9.10
CA ARG A 71 -10.64 -9.28 7.77
C ARG A 71 -10.47 -7.75 7.85
N ALA A 72 -11.05 -7.10 8.85
CA ALA A 72 -10.89 -5.66 9.06
C ALA A 72 -9.43 -5.29 9.37
N SER A 73 -8.75 -6.05 10.23
CA SER A 73 -7.33 -5.88 10.51
C SER A 73 -6.46 -6.11 9.27
N ALA A 74 -6.75 -7.12 8.46
CA ALA A 74 -6.05 -7.33 7.19
C ALA A 74 -6.17 -6.09 6.27
N ARG A 75 -7.38 -5.57 6.07
CA ARG A 75 -7.60 -4.35 5.26
C ARG A 75 -6.83 -3.14 5.78
N ARG A 76 -6.76 -2.97 7.10
CA ARG A 76 -5.95 -1.90 7.71
C ARG A 76 -4.46 -2.07 7.43
N LEU A 77 -3.93 -3.30 7.55
CA LEU A 77 -2.53 -3.59 7.24
C LEU A 77 -2.20 -3.35 5.76
N ASP A 78 -3.10 -3.71 4.85
CA ASP A 78 -2.93 -3.39 3.42
C ASP A 78 -2.91 -1.88 3.18
N ALA A 79 -3.82 -1.13 3.80
CA ALA A 79 -3.85 0.32 3.68
C ALA A 79 -2.55 0.96 4.21
N THR A 80 -2.03 0.48 5.34
CA THR A 80 -0.74 0.94 5.88
C THR A 80 0.43 0.56 4.97
N ALA A 81 0.42 -0.65 4.37
CA ALA A 81 1.44 -1.08 3.43
C ALA A 81 1.45 -0.19 2.18
N VAL A 82 0.26 0.12 1.63
CA VAL A 82 0.10 1.04 0.52
C VAL A 82 0.64 2.42 0.91
N ALA A 83 0.25 2.97 2.07
CA ALA A 83 0.75 4.27 2.52
C ALA A 83 2.29 4.32 2.63
N ALA A 84 2.91 3.25 3.15
CA ALA A 84 4.37 3.14 3.26
C ALA A 84 5.06 3.03 1.89
N GLU A 85 4.46 2.31 0.94
CA GLU A 85 4.96 2.24 -0.45
C GLU A 85 4.85 3.59 -1.16
N ARG A 86 3.78 4.35 -0.90
CA ARG A 86 3.60 5.71 -1.43
C ARG A 86 4.64 6.68 -0.88
N SER A 87 4.86 6.69 0.43
CA SER A 87 5.81 7.62 1.05
C SER A 87 7.25 7.40 0.56
N THR A 88 7.61 6.14 0.33
CA THR A 88 8.96 5.74 -0.13
C THR A 88 9.13 5.76 -1.66
N GLY A 89 8.06 5.94 -2.44
CA GLY A 89 8.12 5.96 -3.90
C GLY A 89 8.49 4.61 -4.54
N ARG A 90 8.43 3.51 -3.79
CA ARG A 90 8.85 2.17 -4.21
C ARG A 90 7.63 1.36 -4.69
N ARG A 91 7.15 1.59 -5.92
CA ARG A 91 6.19 0.66 -6.57
C ARG A 91 6.75 0.22 -7.92
N LEU A 92 7.55 -0.85 -7.86
CA LEU A 92 7.94 -1.62 -9.03
C LEU A 92 6.80 -2.55 -9.43
N GLY A 93 6.21 -2.22 -10.59
CA GLY A 93 5.64 -3.12 -11.61
C GLY A 93 4.78 -4.30 -11.17
N GLY A 94 3.50 -4.28 -11.58
CA GLY A 94 2.67 -5.49 -11.59
C GLY A 94 1.16 -5.32 -11.82
N TYR A 95 0.66 -4.10 -12.12
CA TYR A 95 -0.71 -3.78 -12.57
C TYR A 95 -1.87 -4.20 -11.61
N ALA A 96 -3.06 -3.61 -11.64
CA ALA A 96 -3.58 -2.56 -12.52
C ALA A 96 -3.79 -1.23 -11.75
N GLY A 97 -3.35 -0.05 -12.19
CA GLY A 97 -2.40 0.34 -13.23
C GLY A 97 -1.08 0.82 -12.63
N ALA A 98 -0.03 0.75 -13.43
CA ALA A 98 1.36 0.97 -13.05
C ALA A 98 1.66 2.42 -12.64
N GLY A 99 2.54 2.56 -11.65
CA GLY A 99 3.21 3.80 -11.26
C GLY A 99 3.43 3.92 -9.75
N PHE A 100 4.66 3.71 -9.26
CA PHE A 100 5.44 4.75 -8.57
C PHE A 100 6.84 4.71 -9.18
N LEU A 101 7.02 5.54 -10.19
CA LEU A 101 8.33 5.87 -10.74
C LEU A 101 8.76 7.20 -10.12
N GLY A 102 9.57 7.11 -9.07
CA GLY A 102 10.59 8.12 -8.77
C GLY A 102 10.21 9.37 -7.98
N ARG A 103 9.03 9.48 -7.34
CA ARG A 103 8.67 10.67 -6.53
C ARG A 103 7.81 10.34 -5.30
N GLY A 104 8.37 9.61 -4.33
CA GLY A 104 7.71 9.47 -3.01
C GLY A 104 7.74 10.78 -2.23
N ASP A 105 6.83 10.98 -1.27
CA ASP A 105 6.76 12.21 -0.44
C ASP A 105 8.09 12.50 0.27
N ASP A 106 8.81 11.47 0.69
CA ASP A 106 10.13 11.61 1.31
C ASP A 106 11.18 12.13 0.30
N ALA A 107 11.15 11.64 -0.94
CA ALA A 107 12.03 12.10 -2.00
C ALA A 107 11.70 13.55 -2.41
N HIS A 108 10.41 13.91 -2.43
CA HIS A 108 9.95 15.27 -2.68
C HIS A 108 10.38 16.25 -1.59
N ARG A 109 10.25 15.86 -0.31
CA ARG A 109 10.76 16.68 0.81
C ARG A 109 12.26 16.85 0.75
N HIS A 110 13.02 15.79 0.47
CA HIS A 110 14.47 15.89 0.36
C HIS A 110 14.92 16.82 -0.79
N VAL A 111 14.25 16.74 -1.95
CA VAL A 111 14.51 17.67 -3.07
C VAL A 111 14.15 19.10 -2.68
N ALA A 112 13.03 19.32 -1.99
CA ALA A 112 12.64 20.64 -1.51
C ALA A 112 13.63 21.20 -0.47
N ASP A 113 14.12 20.36 0.44
CA ASP A 113 15.13 20.72 1.44
C ASP A 113 16.48 21.06 0.79
N VAL A 114 16.92 20.29 -0.21
CA VAL A 114 18.13 20.60 -1.00
C VAL A 114 17.93 21.87 -1.81
N ALA A 115 16.77 22.07 -2.45
CA ALA A 115 16.48 23.30 -3.19
C ALA A 115 16.44 24.53 -2.27
N ALA A 116 15.90 24.40 -1.05
CA ALA A 116 15.93 25.45 -0.04
C ALA A 116 17.35 25.74 0.47
N PHE A 117 18.17 24.70 0.66
CA PHE A 117 19.58 24.84 1.06
C PHE A 117 20.44 25.49 -0.03
N VAL A 118 20.24 25.13 -1.30
CA VAL A 118 20.89 25.76 -2.46
C VAL A 118 20.41 27.21 -2.65
N GLY A 119 19.16 27.50 -2.29
CA GLY A 119 18.58 28.84 -2.26
C GLY A 119 19.07 29.75 -1.13
N THR A 120 19.73 29.20 -0.11
CA THR A 120 20.36 29.97 0.97
C THR A 120 21.87 30.12 0.74
N GLU A 121 22.24 31.29 0.21
CA GLU A 121 23.57 31.94 0.23
C GLU A 121 24.83 31.22 -0.33
N GLN A 122 24.82 29.91 -0.63
CA GLN A 122 26.03 29.22 -1.14
C GLN A 122 25.86 28.46 -2.47
N GLY A 123 24.64 28.38 -3.02
CA GLY A 123 24.38 27.71 -4.30
C GLY A 123 24.75 28.50 -5.55
N ALA A 124 25.15 29.77 -5.42
CA ALA A 124 25.42 30.66 -6.56
C ALA A 124 26.79 30.47 -7.22
N SER A 125 27.60 29.47 -6.84
CA SER A 125 28.99 29.34 -7.32
C SER A 125 29.38 28.01 -7.96
N ILE A 126 28.48 27.02 -8.10
CA ILE A 126 28.85 25.69 -8.64
C ILE A 126 28.36 25.45 -10.09
N GLY A 127 27.46 26.26 -10.62
CA GLY A 127 27.08 26.24 -12.03
C GLY A 127 27.27 27.63 -12.63
N GLY A 128 28.41 27.86 -13.28
CA GLY A 128 28.77 29.15 -13.84
C GLY A 128 27.77 29.68 -14.85
N PHE A 129 26.86 30.54 -14.40
CA PHE A 129 26.20 31.56 -15.21
C PHE A 129 25.64 32.66 -14.27
N PRO A 130 26.10 33.91 -14.34
CA PRO A 130 25.53 34.97 -13.52
C PRO A 130 24.13 35.34 -14.00
N LEU A 131 23.20 35.53 -13.05
CA LEU A 131 21.93 36.21 -13.29
C LEU A 131 22.21 37.71 -13.43
N LEU A 132 22.09 38.19 -14.68
CA LEU A 132 22.08 39.58 -15.16
C LEU A 132 23.43 40.33 -15.17
N PRO A 133 23.78 40.99 -16.29
CA PRO A 133 25.03 41.71 -16.39
C PRO A 133 24.96 43.05 -15.65
N GLY A 134 25.86 43.24 -14.69
CA GLY A 134 26.32 44.58 -14.34
C GLY A 134 27.07 45.14 -15.55
N ALA A 135 26.66 46.32 -16.00
CA ALA A 135 27.38 47.04 -17.03
C ALA A 135 28.80 47.33 -16.53
N GLU A 136 29.80 46.71 -17.17
CA GLU A 136 31.07 47.30 -17.61
C GLU A 136 32.09 46.19 -17.97
N ASP A 137 32.80 46.44 -19.07
CA ASP A 137 34.02 45.80 -19.57
C ASP A 137 34.00 44.40 -20.22
N GLY A 138 34.31 44.41 -21.53
CA GLY A 138 35.27 43.46 -22.11
C GLY A 138 34.72 42.20 -22.78
N PHE A 139 34.48 42.29 -24.09
CA PHE A 139 34.19 41.17 -25.00
C PHE A 139 35.18 40.00 -24.89
N LEU A 140 34.67 38.80 -24.58
CA LEU A 140 35.13 37.54 -25.17
C LEU A 140 33.92 36.61 -25.33
N ALA A 141 33.47 36.40 -26.57
CA ALA A 141 32.37 35.50 -26.89
C ALA A 141 32.78 34.03 -26.65
N HIS A 142 32.05 33.32 -25.80
CA HIS A 142 32.22 31.89 -25.57
C HIS A 142 31.64 31.08 -26.75
N PRO A 143 32.25 29.96 -27.21
CA PRO A 143 31.91 29.32 -28.48
C PRO A 143 30.67 28.40 -28.44
N SER A 144 29.65 28.76 -27.65
CA SER A 144 28.38 28.01 -27.58
C SER A 144 27.42 28.28 -28.75
N HIS A 145 27.79 29.15 -29.69
CA HIS A 145 27.00 29.45 -30.90
C HIS A 145 26.90 28.28 -31.90
N THR A 146 27.52 27.13 -31.62
CA THR A 146 27.67 26.00 -32.55
C THR A 146 27.08 24.67 -32.05
N LEU A 147 26.25 24.68 -30.99
CA LEU A 147 25.52 23.47 -30.56
C LEU A 147 24.01 23.71 -30.58
N GLY A 148 23.50 24.15 -31.74
CA GLY A 148 22.12 23.91 -32.13
C GLY A 148 22.03 22.49 -32.70
N ILE A 149 21.68 21.53 -31.84
CA ILE A 149 21.22 20.22 -32.31
C ILE A 149 19.71 20.28 -32.21
N ASP A 150 19.06 20.33 -33.37
CA ASP A 150 17.61 20.31 -33.49
C ASP A 150 17.03 19.11 -32.74
N THR A 151 15.99 19.38 -31.94
CA THR A 151 15.20 18.33 -31.29
C THR A 151 14.32 17.70 -32.38
N PRO A 152 14.34 16.37 -32.60
CA PRO A 152 13.46 15.76 -33.59
C PRO A 152 11.99 15.94 -33.19
N GLU A 153 11.14 16.29 -34.14
CA GLU A 153 9.69 16.36 -33.93
C GLU A 153 9.09 14.96 -33.72
N TYR A 154 8.16 14.85 -32.78
CA TYR A 154 7.36 13.64 -32.54
C TYR A 154 6.32 13.49 -33.66
N ASP A 155 6.32 12.34 -34.33
CA ASP A 155 5.30 11.96 -35.31
C ASP A 155 4.01 11.59 -34.56
N GLU A 156 3.03 12.50 -34.55
CA GLU A 156 1.64 12.17 -34.21
C GLU A 156 0.94 11.68 -35.48
N GLY A 157 0.77 10.36 -35.61
CA GLY A 157 0.06 9.73 -36.72
C GLY A 157 -1.01 8.74 -36.23
N ASP A 158 -2.24 9.00 -36.67
CA ASP A 158 -3.49 8.21 -36.54
C ASP A 158 -3.36 6.70 -36.89
#